data_AF-A0A962TEW1-F1
#
_entry.id   AF-A0A962TEW1-F1
#
_cell.length_a   1.000
_cell.length_b   1.000
_cell.length_c   1.000
_cell.angle_alpha   90.00
_cell.angle_beta   90.00
_cell.angle_gamma   90.00
#
_symmetry.space_group_name_H-M   'P 1'
#
loop_
_entity.id
_entity.type
_entity.pdbx_description
1 polymer ?
#
loop_
_entity_poly.entity_id
_entity_poly.type
_entity_poly.pdbx_seq_one_letter_code
_entity_poly.pdbx_strand_id
1 'polypeptide(L)'
;MISVGIVGGTGYTGVELLRLLATHPGVELTQITSRAEAGRQVSDLYGSLRGHFDIAFTEPDVAALSDCDLVFFATPNGTAMKMVPELLAADTRVIDLAADFRLQDPTVWEQWYGMPHTCVDVLEEAVYGLPEMNRERIRGARLVANPGCYPTATALGFLPLVENGLVDTGTLVADCKSGVSGAGRGANTAMLMGEVGESFKAYSVAEHRHLPEIRQTLSWVSDTPLG
;
A
#
# COMPACT_ATOMS: atom_id res chain seq x y z
N MET A 1 4.21 -15.58 -18.22
CA MET A 1 4.69 -15.10 -16.91
C MET A 1 4.47 -13.60 -16.93
N ILE A 2 3.92 -13.03 -15.86
CA ILE A 2 3.76 -11.58 -15.72
C ILE A 2 5.10 -11.02 -15.23
N SER A 3 5.72 -10.10 -15.98
CA SER A 3 6.93 -9.42 -15.55
C SER A 3 6.60 -8.33 -14.52
N VAL A 4 7.31 -8.35 -13.40
CA VAL A 4 7.03 -7.50 -12.24
C VAL A 4 8.22 -6.60 -11.92
N GLY A 5 7.95 -5.31 -11.81
CA GLY A 5 8.83 -4.31 -11.22
C GLY A 5 8.42 -3.96 -9.78
N ILE A 6 9.41 -3.63 -8.92
CA ILE A 6 9.14 -3.10 -7.58
C ILE A 6 9.92 -1.81 -7.37
N VAL A 7 9.22 -0.73 -7.05
CA VAL A 7 9.82 0.53 -6.60
C VAL A 7 9.86 0.57 -5.08
N GLY A 8 11.05 0.75 -4.48
CA GLY A 8 11.19 0.85 -3.02
C GLY A 8 11.22 -0.49 -2.29
N GLY A 9 11.76 -1.55 -2.90
CA GLY A 9 11.70 -2.92 -2.36
C GLY A 9 12.53 -3.19 -1.07
N THR A 10 13.09 -2.17 -0.42
CA THR A 10 13.97 -2.31 0.75
C THR A 10 13.24 -2.21 2.09
N GLY A 11 11.97 -1.84 2.12
CA GLY A 11 11.14 -1.81 3.33
C GLY A 11 10.55 -3.16 3.72
N TYR A 12 9.81 -3.20 4.83
CA TYR A 12 9.15 -4.43 5.29
C TYR A 12 8.03 -4.91 4.36
N THR A 13 7.25 -3.99 3.78
CA THR A 13 6.29 -4.32 2.72
C THR A 13 6.98 -4.86 1.47
N GLY A 14 8.11 -4.25 1.08
CA GLY A 14 8.92 -4.70 -0.06
C GLY A 14 9.46 -6.12 0.11
N VAL A 15 10.05 -6.46 1.26
CA VAL A 15 10.55 -7.82 1.51
C VAL A 15 9.44 -8.86 1.61
N GLU A 16 8.28 -8.48 2.16
CA GLU A 16 7.14 -9.39 2.20
C GLU A 16 6.57 -9.65 0.81
N LEU A 17 6.48 -8.61 -0.03
CA LEU A 17 6.13 -8.77 -1.44
C LEU A 17 7.13 -9.69 -2.16
N LEU A 18 8.43 -9.48 -1.98
CA LEU A 18 9.47 -10.36 -2.52
C LEU A 18 9.28 -11.82 -2.07
N ARG A 19 9.00 -12.05 -0.78
CA ARG A 19 8.74 -13.39 -0.24
C ARG A 19 7.54 -14.06 -0.90
N LEU A 20 6.47 -13.30 -1.16
CA LEU A 20 5.28 -13.81 -1.86
C LEU A 20 5.60 -14.14 -3.33
N LEU A 21 6.24 -13.20 -4.05
CA LEU A 21 6.59 -13.37 -5.46
C LEU A 21 7.58 -14.52 -5.70
N ALA A 22 8.49 -14.79 -4.75
CA ALA A 22 9.49 -15.86 -4.84
C ALA A 22 8.89 -17.26 -5.01
N THR A 23 7.61 -17.43 -4.69
CA THR A 23 6.89 -18.71 -4.76
C THR A 23 5.69 -18.68 -5.69
N HIS A 24 5.43 -17.55 -6.35
CA HIS A 24 4.24 -17.38 -7.18
C HIS A 24 4.51 -17.88 -8.62
N PRO A 25 3.79 -18.90 -9.11
CA PRO A 25 4.15 -19.61 -10.35
C PRO A 25 3.89 -18.81 -11.64
N GLY A 26 3.12 -17.72 -11.56
CA GLY A 26 2.72 -16.92 -12.72
C GLY A 26 3.47 -15.60 -12.89
N VAL A 27 4.45 -15.29 -12.05
CA VAL A 27 5.13 -13.98 -12.02
C VAL A 27 6.64 -14.16 -12.04
N GLU A 28 7.31 -13.17 -12.60
CA GLU A 28 8.76 -13.06 -12.64
C GLU A 28 9.16 -11.66 -12.21
N LEU A 29 10.05 -11.56 -11.22
CA LEU A 29 10.60 -10.27 -10.81
C LEU A 29 11.72 -9.87 -11.78
N THR A 30 11.50 -8.81 -12.55
CA THR A 30 12.45 -8.34 -13.57
C THR A 30 13.15 -7.05 -13.19
N GLN A 31 12.53 -6.23 -12.32
CA GLN A 31 13.08 -4.96 -11.86
C GLN A 31 12.85 -4.78 -10.36
N ILE A 32 13.85 -4.28 -9.65
CA ILE A 32 13.68 -3.83 -8.27
C ILE A 32 14.55 -2.61 -8.00
N THR A 33 13.96 -1.56 -7.45
CA THR A 33 14.64 -0.27 -7.34
C THR A 33 14.80 0.20 -5.89
N SER A 34 15.94 0.82 -5.65
CA SER A 34 16.27 1.53 -4.41
C SER A 34 17.47 2.44 -4.69
N ARG A 35 17.27 3.76 -4.58
CA ARG A 35 18.37 4.73 -4.72
C ARG A 35 19.50 4.49 -3.70
N ALA A 36 19.14 4.09 -2.48
CA ALA A 36 20.12 3.91 -1.40
C ALA A 36 20.90 2.60 -1.49
N GLU A 37 20.39 1.60 -2.22
CA GLU A 37 20.98 0.25 -2.29
C GLU A 37 21.37 -0.13 -3.73
N ALA A 38 21.42 0.84 -4.65
CA ALA A 38 21.71 0.59 -6.05
C ALA A 38 23.03 -0.20 -6.22
N GLY A 39 22.98 -1.26 -7.01
CA GLY A 39 24.09 -2.21 -7.23
C GLY A 39 24.20 -3.34 -6.20
N ARG A 40 23.49 -3.28 -5.07
CA ARG A 40 23.48 -4.35 -4.06
C ARG A 40 22.52 -5.47 -4.45
N GLN A 41 22.94 -6.73 -4.30
CA GLN A 41 22.05 -7.87 -4.50
C GLN A 41 20.93 -7.92 -3.46
N VAL A 42 19.72 -8.29 -3.88
CA VAL A 42 18.58 -8.46 -2.96
C VAL A 42 18.92 -9.41 -1.81
N SER A 43 19.60 -10.52 -2.12
CA SER A 43 20.02 -11.53 -1.14
C SER A 43 21.09 -11.06 -0.15
N ASP A 44 21.82 -9.97 -0.46
CA ASP A 44 22.81 -9.37 0.44
C ASP A 44 22.15 -8.44 1.46
N LEU A 45 21.00 -7.86 1.12
CA LEU A 45 20.17 -7.13 2.06
C LEU A 45 19.28 -8.08 2.87
N TYR A 46 18.70 -9.07 2.20
CA TYR A 46 17.75 -10.02 2.77
C TYR A 46 18.23 -11.46 2.53
N GLY A 47 19.05 -11.97 3.47
CA GLY A 47 19.62 -13.32 3.37
C GLY A 47 18.58 -14.45 3.31
N SER A 48 17.36 -14.22 3.79
CA SER A 48 16.23 -15.15 3.67
C SER A 48 15.76 -15.39 2.24
N LEU A 49 16.15 -14.53 1.27
CA LEU A 49 15.78 -14.63 -0.14
C LEU A 49 16.89 -15.24 -1.02
N ARG A 50 17.97 -15.77 -0.42
CA ARG A 50 19.04 -16.45 -1.16
C ARG A 50 18.49 -17.62 -1.97
N GLY A 51 18.91 -17.72 -3.23
CA GLY A 51 18.47 -18.77 -4.15
C GLY A 51 17.10 -18.54 -4.79
N HIS A 52 16.38 -17.47 -4.43
CA HIS A 52 15.11 -17.11 -5.06
C HIS A 52 15.25 -16.02 -6.12
N PHE A 53 16.13 -15.04 -5.91
CA PHE A 53 16.36 -13.94 -6.84
C PHE A 53 17.85 -13.71 -7.05
N ASP A 54 18.26 -13.59 -8.31
CA ASP A 54 19.59 -13.14 -8.72
C ASP A 54 19.46 -11.77 -9.40
N ILE A 55 19.05 -10.77 -8.61
CA ILE A 55 18.81 -9.41 -9.07
C ILE A 55 19.31 -8.40 -8.03
N ALA A 56 19.91 -7.32 -8.53
CA ALA A 56 20.38 -6.20 -7.74
C ALA A 56 19.38 -5.05 -7.78
N PHE A 57 19.37 -4.25 -6.71
CA PHE A 57 18.63 -2.99 -6.72
C PHE A 57 19.21 -2.05 -7.78
N THR A 58 18.35 -1.36 -8.51
CA THR A 58 18.72 -0.30 -9.46
C THR A 58 18.17 1.05 -9.00
N GLU A 59 18.62 2.14 -9.63
CA GLU A 59 17.92 3.42 -9.44
C GLU A 59 16.54 3.37 -10.12
N PRO A 60 15.50 4.02 -9.57
CA PRO A 60 14.22 4.11 -10.23
C PRO A 60 14.32 4.83 -11.57
N ASP A 61 13.97 4.14 -12.64
CA ASP A 61 13.91 4.65 -14.01
C ASP A 61 12.57 4.27 -14.63
N VAL A 62 11.82 5.26 -15.13
CA VAL A 62 10.50 5.04 -15.73
C VAL A 62 10.62 4.17 -16.98
N ALA A 63 11.63 4.38 -17.82
CA ALA A 63 11.77 3.61 -19.05
C ALA A 63 11.96 2.12 -18.76
N ALA A 64 12.89 1.76 -17.87
CA ALA A 64 13.09 0.37 -17.47
C ALA A 64 11.88 -0.25 -16.74
N LEU A 65 11.14 0.55 -15.98
CA LEU A 65 9.92 0.07 -15.30
C LEU A 65 8.75 -0.12 -16.27
N SER A 66 8.69 0.66 -17.34
CA SER A 66 7.66 0.53 -18.39
C SER A 66 7.80 -0.76 -19.21
N ASP A 67 8.97 -1.41 -19.19
CA ASP A 67 9.16 -2.73 -19.79
C ASP A 67 8.50 -3.87 -18.98
N CYS A 68 7.97 -3.58 -17.78
CA CYS A 68 7.24 -4.52 -16.95
C CYS A 68 5.74 -4.52 -17.28
N ASP A 69 5.10 -5.69 -17.16
CA ASP A 69 3.64 -5.81 -17.24
C ASP A 69 2.95 -5.14 -16.03
N LEU A 70 3.60 -5.20 -14.86
CA LEU A 70 3.08 -4.73 -13.58
C LEU A 70 4.19 -4.14 -12.70
N VAL A 71 3.93 -2.98 -12.09
CA VAL A 71 4.85 -2.34 -11.14
C VAL A 71 4.17 -2.16 -9.78
N PHE A 72 4.84 -2.62 -8.73
CA PHE A 72 4.46 -2.33 -7.35
C PHE A 72 5.21 -1.10 -6.81
N PHE A 73 4.51 -0.22 -6.10
CA PHE A 73 5.13 0.85 -5.32
C PHE A 73 5.09 0.49 -3.84
N ALA A 74 6.27 0.20 -3.27
CA ALA A 74 6.47 -0.03 -1.84
C ALA A 74 7.21 1.18 -1.20
N THR A 75 6.79 2.38 -1.56
CA THR A 75 7.48 3.64 -1.25
C THR A 75 6.74 4.46 -0.19
N PRO A 76 7.38 5.50 0.39
CA PRO A 76 6.68 6.49 1.19
C PRO A 76 5.63 7.24 0.38
N ASN A 77 4.59 7.73 1.06
CA ASN A 77 3.51 8.52 0.44
C ASN A 77 4.07 9.73 -0.35
N GLY A 78 3.43 10.04 -1.47
CA GLY A 78 3.79 11.07 -2.43
C GLY A 78 4.86 10.65 -3.44
N THR A 79 5.40 9.44 -3.34
CA THR A 79 6.42 8.95 -4.27
C THR A 79 5.79 8.36 -5.53
N ALA A 80 4.70 7.61 -5.40
CA ALA A 80 4.08 6.94 -6.54
C ALA A 80 3.51 7.97 -7.53
N MET A 81 2.94 9.06 -7.01
CA MET A 81 2.44 10.18 -7.82
C MET A 81 3.45 10.76 -8.83
N LYS A 82 4.76 10.54 -8.65
CA LYS A 82 5.80 11.07 -9.55
C LYS A 82 6.03 10.22 -10.79
N MET A 83 5.58 8.97 -10.81
CA MET A 83 5.93 7.99 -11.83
C MET A 83 4.71 7.28 -12.41
N VAL A 84 3.65 7.11 -11.59
CA VAL A 84 2.44 6.39 -12.00
C VAL A 84 1.79 6.96 -13.27
N PRO A 85 1.64 8.28 -13.47
CA PRO A 85 1.05 8.81 -14.71
C PRO A 85 1.80 8.36 -15.97
N GLU A 86 3.14 8.38 -15.94
CA GLU A 86 3.96 7.97 -17.08
C GLU A 86 3.95 6.46 -17.31
N LEU A 87 3.96 5.65 -16.23
CA LEU A 87 3.84 4.19 -16.31
C LEU A 87 2.49 3.78 -16.91
N LEU A 88 1.39 4.39 -16.45
CA LEU A 88 0.08 4.13 -17.03
C LEU A 88 0.04 4.56 -18.50
N ALA A 89 0.62 5.72 -18.86
CA ALA A 89 0.70 6.14 -20.26
C ALA A 89 1.46 5.15 -21.16
N ALA A 90 2.38 4.35 -20.59
CA ALA A 90 3.09 3.27 -21.25
C ALA A 90 2.36 1.91 -21.22
N ASP A 91 1.11 1.88 -20.76
CA ASP A 91 0.28 0.68 -20.56
C ASP A 91 0.78 -0.31 -19.49
N THR A 92 1.70 0.13 -18.63
CA THR A 92 2.15 -0.64 -17.46
C THR A 92 1.11 -0.55 -16.35
N ARG A 93 0.69 -1.70 -15.81
CA ARG A 93 -0.22 -1.73 -14.66
C ARG A 93 0.53 -1.38 -13.37
N VAL A 94 -0.19 -0.80 -12.41
CA VAL A 94 0.37 -0.37 -11.13
C VAL A 94 -0.43 -0.89 -9.96
N ILE A 95 0.27 -1.38 -8.93
CA ILE A 95 -0.26 -1.58 -7.59
C ILE A 95 0.51 -0.69 -6.62
N ASP A 96 -0.14 0.34 -6.09
CA ASP A 96 0.43 1.21 -5.06
C ASP A 96 0.15 0.64 -3.66
N LEU A 97 1.20 0.32 -2.90
CA LEU A 97 1.08 -0.13 -1.51
C LEU A 97 1.04 1.04 -0.53
N ALA A 98 1.38 2.25 -0.97
CA ALA A 98 1.25 3.47 -0.19
C ALA A 98 -0.21 3.98 -0.22
N ALA A 99 -0.42 5.19 0.28
CA ALA A 99 -1.74 5.79 0.38
C ALA A 99 -2.08 6.75 -0.75
N ASP A 100 -1.21 6.92 -1.75
CA ASP A 100 -1.30 8.00 -2.74
C ASP A 100 -2.64 7.96 -3.46
N PHE A 101 -3.11 6.77 -3.82
CA PHE A 101 -4.31 6.60 -4.64
C PHE A 101 -5.52 6.01 -3.89
N ARG A 102 -5.49 5.93 -2.55
CA ARG A 102 -6.53 5.26 -1.76
C ARG A 102 -7.78 6.12 -1.53
N LEU A 103 -7.58 7.41 -1.27
CA LEU A 103 -8.67 8.36 -1.00
C LEU A 103 -9.08 9.01 -2.32
N GLN A 104 -10.37 8.95 -2.64
CA GLN A 104 -10.90 9.43 -3.92
C GLN A 104 -11.09 10.95 -3.93
N ASP A 105 -11.24 11.57 -2.75
CA ASP A 105 -11.27 13.02 -2.61
C ASP A 105 -9.83 13.55 -2.41
N PRO A 106 -9.27 14.27 -3.39
CA PRO A 106 -7.92 14.82 -3.27
C PRO A 106 -7.82 15.83 -2.13
N THR A 107 -8.88 16.59 -1.82
CA THR A 107 -8.86 17.56 -0.71
C THR A 107 -8.73 16.85 0.64
N VAL A 108 -9.45 15.73 0.82
CA VAL A 108 -9.29 14.89 2.01
C VAL A 108 -7.89 14.30 2.06
N TRP A 109 -7.36 13.82 0.93
CA TRP A 109 -5.97 13.34 0.89
C TRP A 109 -4.98 14.43 1.33
N GLU A 110 -5.06 15.62 0.77
CA GLU A 110 -4.19 16.75 1.12
C GLU A 110 -4.24 17.10 2.60
N GLN A 111 -5.44 17.11 3.19
CA GLN A 111 -5.63 17.37 4.62
C GLN A 111 -4.87 16.36 5.51
N TRP A 112 -4.88 15.07 5.16
CA TRP A 112 -4.32 14.01 6.00
C TRP A 112 -2.84 13.72 5.72
N TYR A 113 -2.36 14.03 4.51
CA TYR A 113 -0.99 13.75 4.07
C TYR A 113 -0.11 15.00 3.99
N GLY A 114 -0.69 16.20 4.08
CA GLY A 114 0.04 17.46 4.27
C GLY A 114 0.78 17.97 3.03
N MET A 115 0.39 17.51 1.84
CA MET A 115 0.92 17.96 0.55
C MET A 115 -0.16 17.87 -0.53
N PRO A 116 -0.07 18.63 -1.63
CA PRO A 116 -1.02 18.54 -2.74
C PRO A 116 -1.03 17.16 -3.40
N HIS A 117 -2.20 16.69 -3.84
CA HIS A 117 -2.29 15.49 -4.66
C HIS A 117 -2.02 15.84 -6.13
N THR A 118 -0.88 15.39 -6.69
CA THR A 118 -0.44 15.82 -8.03
C THR A 118 -1.02 15.01 -9.19
N CYS A 119 -1.81 13.98 -8.89
CA CYS A 119 -2.32 13.03 -9.89
C CYS A 119 -3.85 12.96 -9.92
N VAL A 120 -4.53 14.10 -9.84
CA VAL A 120 -6.01 14.16 -9.76
C VAL A 120 -6.67 13.40 -10.91
N ASP A 121 -6.19 13.57 -12.15
CA ASP A 121 -6.75 12.89 -13.33
C ASP A 121 -6.61 11.35 -13.28
N VAL A 122 -5.53 10.87 -12.65
CA VAL A 122 -5.25 9.43 -12.51
C VAL A 122 -5.96 8.85 -11.27
N LEU A 123 -6.25 9.68 -10.27
CA LEU A 123 -6.92 9.26 -9.04
C LEU A 123 -8.30 8.67 -9.31
N GLU A 124 -9.02 9.22 -10.29
CA GLU A 124 -10.35 8.73 -10.70
C GLU A 124 -10.31 7.32 -11.32
N GLU A 125 -9.19 6.92 -11.92
CA GLU A 125 -8.98 5.57 -12.46
C GLU A 125 -8.63 4.54 -11.35
N ALA A 126 -8.12 5.01 -10.20
CA ALA A 126 -7.63 4.14 -9.16
C ALA A 126 -8.76 3.28 -8.54
N VAL A 127 -8.56 1.96 -8.56
CA VAL A 127 -9.47 1.03 -7.88
C VAL A 127 -8.91 0.68 -6.51
N TYR A 128 -9.72 0.90 -5.48
CA TYR A 128 -9.38 0.50 -4.11
C TYR A 128 -9.31 -1.03 -3.99
N GLY A 129 -8.12 -1.54 -3.69
CA GLY A 129 -7.72 -2.93 -3.82
C GLY A 129 -8.20 -3.86 -2.70
N LEU A 130 -9.45 -3.73 -2.26
CA LEU A 130 -10.09 -4.66 -1.31
C LEU A 130 -10.96 -5.67 -2.09
N PRO A 131 -10.48 -6.90 -2.34
CA PRO A 131 -11.13 -7.84 -3.25
C PRO A 131 -12.55 -8.24 -2.83
N GLU A 132 -12.84 -8.29 -1.52
CA GLU A 132 -14.16 -8.62 -0.99
C GLU A 132 -15.24 -7.65 -1.48
N MET A 133 -14.88 -6.39 -1.74
CA MET A 133 -15.80 -5.35 -2.23
C MET A 133 -15.64 -5.07 -3.73
N ASN A 134 -14.40 -5.05 -4.22
CA ASN A 134 -14.07 -4.49 -5.53
C ASN A 134 -13.56 -5.54 -6.54
N ARG A 135 -13.74 -6.84 -6.31
CA ARG A 135 -13.22 -7.93 -7.17
C ARG A 135 -13.38 -7.67 -8.67
N GLU A 136 -14.58 -7.34 -9.11
CA GLU A 136 -14.85 -7.15 -10.55
C GLU A 136 -14.20 -5.88 -11.10
N ARG A 137 -14.14 -4.79 -10.33
CA ARG A 137 -13.42 -3.58 -10.70
C ARG A 137 -11.91 -3.82 -10.79
N ILE A 138 -11.36 -4.60 -9.85
CA ILE A 138 -9.92 -4.92 -9.80
C ILE A 138 -9.48 -5.71 -11.04
N ARG A 139 -10.30 -6.63 -11.58
CA ARG A 139 -9.95 -7.40 -12.79
C ARG A 139 -9.57 -6.51 -13.98
N GLY A 140 -10.27 -5.39 -14.14
CA GLY A 140 -10.05 -4.44 -15.24
C GLY A 140 -9.11 -3.28 -14.88
N ALA A 141 -8.69 -3.15 -13.62
CA ALA A 141 -7.94 -1.98 -13.17
C ALA A 141 -6.52 -1.93 -13.75
N ARG A 142 -6.12 -0.74 -14.20
CA ARG A 142 -4.73 -0.41 -14.55
C ARG A 142 -3.96 0.14 -13.35
N LEU A 143 -4.66 0.79 -12.42
CA LEU A 143 -4.13 1.25 -11.14
C LEU A 143 -4.96 0.67 -9.99
N VAL A 144 -4.30 -0.06 -9.10
CA VAL A 144 -4.88 -0.56 -7.86
C VAL A 144 -4.22 0.14 -6.67
N ALA A 145 -5.02 0.79 -5.85
CA ALA A 145 -4.58 1.36 -4.58
C ALA A 145 -4.77 0.30 -3.49
N ASN A 146 -3.68 -0.35 -3.08
CA ASN A 146 -3.73 -1.40 -2.08
C ASN A 146 -4.07 -0.80 -0.70
N PRO A 147 -5.10 -1.31 0.00
CA PRO A 147 -5.56 -0.79 1.29
C PRO A 147 -4.49 -0.75 2.39
N GLY A 148 -4.70 0.13 3.35
CA GLY A 148 -3.95 0.15 4.60
C GLY A 148 -4.28 -1.03 5.50
N CYS A 149 -3.36 -1.42 6.36
CA CYS A 149 -3.54 -2.60 7.23
C CYS A 149 -4.73 -2.48 8.21
N TYR A 150 -4.89 -1.34 8.88
CA TYR A 150 -6.08 -1.10 9.72
C TYR A 150 -7.36 -0.93 8.89
N PRO A 151 -7.38 -0.17 7.78
CA PRO A 151 -8.51 -0.12 6.88
C PRO A 151 -8.99 -1.50 6.46
N THR A 152 -8.10 -2.39 6.06
CA THR A 152 -8.45 -3.79 5.74
C THR A 152 -9.11 -4.48 6.92
N ALA A 153 -8.46 -4.51 8.09
CA ALA A 153 -8.97 -5.23 9.25
C ALA A 153 -10.32 -4.67 9.76
N THR A 154 -10.41 -3.35 9.88
CA THR A 154 -11.58 -2.65 10.40
C THR A 154 -12.74 -2.67 9.41
N ALA A 155 -12.48 -2.39 8.12
CA ALA A 155 -13.54 -2.42 7.12
C ALA A 155 -14.11 -3.83 6.99
N LEU A 156 -13.29 -4.88 6.88
CA LEU A 156 -13.79 -6.26 6.78
C LEU A 156 -14.59 -6.69 8.02
N GLY A 157 -14.24 -6.19 9.22
CA GLY A 157 -15.01 -6.46 10.43
C GLY A 157 -16.39 -5.81 10.45
N PHE A 158 -16.50 -4.57 9.96
CA PHE A 158 -17.77 -3.83 9.94
C PHE A 158 -18.61 -4.06 8.68
N LEU A 159 -17.99 -4.44 7.57
CA LEU A 159 -18.61 -4.52 6.25
C LEU A 159 -19.96 -5.26 6.26
N PRO A 160 -20.07 -6.52 6.74
CA PRO A 160 -21.35 -7.23 6.73
C PRO A 160 -22.39 -6.60 7.66
N LEU A 161 -21.96 -5.92 8.73
CA LEU A 161 -22.87 -5.28 9.68
C LEU A 161 -23.46 -3.99 9.13
N VAL A 162 -22.62 -3.17 8.49
CA VAL A 162 -23.04 -1.90 7.88
C VAL A 162 -23.90 -2.17 6.64
N GLU A 163 -23.46 -3.06 5.74
CA GLU A 163 -24.16 -3.40 4.50
C GLU A 163 -25.58 -3.94 4.74
N ASN A 164 -25.81 -4.64 5.85
CA ASN A 164 -27.11 -5.21 6.20
C ASN A 164 -27.89 -4.35 7.22
N GLY A 165 -27.41 -3.16 7.55
CA GLY A 165 -28.08 -2.26 8.51
C GLY A 165 -28.21 -2.84 9.93
N LEU A 166 -27.25 -3.67 10.36
CA LEU A 166 -27.28 -4.42 11.63
C LEU A 166 -26.65 -3.66 12.80
N VAL A 167 -26.05 -2.49 12.55
CA VAL A 167 -25.42 -1.64 13.57
C VAL A 167 -25.76 -0.17 13.33
N ASP A 168 -25.74 0.62 14.40
CA ASP A 168 -25.84 2.07 14.32
C ASP A 168 -24.55 2.65 13.73
N THR A 169 -24.64 3.23 12.52
CA THR A 169 -23.49 3.82 11.82
C THR A 169 -23.08 5.18 12.39
N GLY A 170 -23.88 5.78 13.27
CA GLY A 170 -23.59 7.07 13.90
C GLY A 170 -22.47 7.03 14.93
N THR A 171 -22.11 5.85 15.46
CA THR A 171 -20.94 5.69 16.33
C THR A 171 -20.35 4.30 16.22
N LEU A 172 -19.28 4.17 15.42
CA LEU A 172 -18.50 2.93 15.31
C LEU A 172 -17.13 3.13 15.96
N VAL A 173 -16.73 2.19 16.83
CA VAL A 173 -15.44 2.25 17.55
C VAL A 173 -14.59 1.06 17.15
N ALA A 174 -13.39 1.33 16.64
CA ALA A 174 -12.39 0.32 16.30
C ALA A 174 -11.13 0.48 17.18
N ASP A 175 -11.03 -0.30 18.25
CA ASP A 175 -9.82 -0.35 19.08
C ASP A 175 -8.85 -1.41 18.53
N CYS A 176 -7.91 -0.94 17.71
CA CYS A 176 -7.04 -1.78 16.90
C CYS A 176 -5.65 -2.01 17.54
N LYS A 177 -5.15 -3.25 17.47
CA LYS A 177 -3.83 -3.64 18.01
C LYS A 177 -2.93 -4.07 16.84
N SER A 178 -1.65 -3.69 16.86
CA SER A 178 -0.70 -4.04 15.79
C SER A 178 0.69 -4.31 16.33
N GLY A 179 1.46 -5.11 15.60
CA GLY A 179 2.89 -5.28 15.84
C GLY A 179 3.71 -4.07 15.38
N VAL A 180 4.93 -3.96 15.90
CA VAL A 180 5.85 -2.84 15.63
C VAL A 180 6.23 -2.72 14.14
N SER A 181 6.15 -3.82 13.38
CA SER A 181 6.42 -3.82 11.94
C SER A 181 5.54 -2.86 11.13
N GLY A 182 4.36 -2.48 11.65
CA GLY A 182 3.51 -1.45 11.05
C GLY A 182 4.18 -0.07 10.95
N ALA A 183 5.18 0.22 11.79
CA ALA A 183 5.96 1.46 11.73
C ALA A 183 7.03 1.45 10.61
N GLY A 184 7.22 0.32 9.92
CA GLY A 184 8.23 0.15 8.88
C GLY A 184 9.64 -0.07 9.41
N ARG A 185 10.62 -0.08 8.49
CA ARG A 185 12.02 -0.41 8.75
C ARG A 185 12.89 0.80 9.17
N GLY A 186 12.29 1.99 9.25
CA GLY A 186 13.01 3.21 9.62
C GLY A 186 13.47 3.18 11.07
N ALA A 187 14.77 3.43 11.30
CA ALA A 187 15.31 3.51 12.65
C ALA A 187 14.79 4.76 13.37
N ASN A 188 14.16 4.57 14.53
CA ASN A 188 13.79 5.64 15.43
C ASN A 188 13.83 5.13 16.88
N THR A 189 14.14 6.02 17.82
CA THR A 189 14.32 5.66 19.24
C THR A 189 13.09 4.96 19.81
N ALA A 190 11.90 5.47 19.54
CA ALA A 190 10.64 4.93 20.05
C ALA A 190 10.29 3.52 19.55
N MET A 191 10.99 3.02 18.52
CA MET A 191 10.84 1.67 17.95
C MET A 191 12.03 0.75 18.24
N LEU A 192 13.01 1.19 19.03
CA LEU A 192 14.10 0.31 19.47
C LEU A 192 13.53 -0.83 20.32
N MET A 193 14.09 -2.03 20.19
CA MET A 193 13.64 -3.22 20.94
C MET A 193 13.60 -2.98 22.45
N GLY A 194 14.53 -2.19 23.00
CA GLY A 194 14.55 -1.83 24.42
C GLY A 194 13.38 -0.93 24.85
N GLU A 195 12.76 -0.19 23.93
CA GLU A 195 11.61 0.69 24.20
C GLU A 195 10.27 0.01 23.92
N VAL A 196 10.23 -0.93 22.97
CA VAL A 196 8.98 -1.62 22.54
C VAL A 196 8.82 -3.03 23.09
N GLY A 197 9.92 -3.69 23.48
CA GLY A 197 9.87 -5.02 24.07
C GLY A 197 9.10 -5.01 25.39
N GLU A 198 8.24 -6.00 25.60
CA GLU A 198 7.38 -6.13 26.79
C GLU A 198 6.50 -4.90 27.08
N SER A 199 6.22 -4.09 26.06
CA SER A 199 5.44 -2.86 26.17
C SER A 199 4.16 -2.92 25.34
N PHE A 200 3.13 -2.23 25.82
CA PHE A 200 1.88 -2.00 25.09
C PHE A 200 1.50 -0.53 25.25
N LYS A 201 1.46 0.21 24.14
CA LYS A 201 1.26 1.67 24.14
C LYS A 201 0.20 2.10 23.13
N ALA A 202 -0.63 3.05 23.56
CA ALA A 202 -1.55 3.74 22.66
C ALA A 202 -0.77 4.70 21.76
N TYR A 203 -1.20 4.85 20.51
CA TYR A 203 -0.64 5.82 19.57
C TYR A 203 -1.73 6.32 18.62
N SER A 204 -1.57 7.52 18.08
CA SER A 204 -2.49 8.13 17.11
C SER A 204 -3.97 8.06 17.55
N VAL A 205 -4.23 8.28 18.84
CA VAL A 205 -5.55 8.04 19.47
C VAL A 205 -6.63 8.98 18.93
N ALA A 206 -6.31 10.27 18.81
CA ALA A 206 -7.26 11.27 18.33
C ALA A 206 -7.31 11.35 16.80
N GLU A 207 -6.16 11.18 16.14
CA GLU A 207 -6.01 11.37 14.69
C GLU A 207 -5.13 10.25 14.12
N HIS A 208 -5.74 9.35 13.37
CA HIS A 208 -5.06 8.31 12.61
C HIS A 208 -5.38 8.46 11.13
N ARG A 209 -4.36 8.49 10.27
CA ARG A 209 -4.49 8.65 8.79
C ARG A 209 -5.33 7.60 8.07
N HIS A 210 -5.71 6.53 8.76
CA HIS A 210 -6.55 5.47 8.22
C HIS A 210 -8.04 5.71 8.48
N LEU A 211 -8.39 6.64 9.35
CA LEU A 211 -9.78 7.02 9.62
C LEU A 211 -10.53 7.47 8.35
N PRO A 212 -10.01 8.39 7.51
CA PRO A 212 -10.72 8.78 6.29
C PRO A 212 -10.89 7.60 5.33
N GLU A 213 -9.89 6.70 5.25
CA GLU A 213 -9.92 5.51 4.40
C GLU A 213 -11.00 4.52 4.86
N ILE A 214 -11.12 4.28 6.17
CA ILE A 214 -12.16 3.44 6.77
C ILE A 214 -13.55 4.03 6.51
N ARG A 215 -13.73 5.34 6.78
CA ARG A 215 -15.02 6.03 6.57
C ARG A 215 -15.44 5.98 5.11
N GLN A 216 -14.53 6.30 4.18
CA GLN A 216 -14.78 6.21 2.75
C GLN A 216 -15.20 4.79 2.35
N THR A 217 -14.43 3.77 2.77
CA THR A 217 -14.70 2.37 2.42
C THR A 217 -16.08 1.93 2.89
N LEU A 218 -16.43 2.17 4.15
CA LEU A 218 -17.73 1.77 4.69
C LEU A 218 -18.87 2.61 4.09
N SER A 219 -18.62 3.86 3.67
CA SER A 219 -19.67 4.72 3.11
C SER A 219 -20.23 4.20 1.79
N TRP A 220 -19.45 3.40 1.06
CA TRP A 220 -19.88 2.79 -0.19
C TRP A 220 -20.96 1.71 -0.02
N VAL A 221 -21.15 1.21 1.21
CA VAL A 221 -22.16 0.18 1.53
C VAL A 221 -23.15 0.65 2.61
N SER A 222 -23.09 1.92 2.98
CA SER A 222 -23.92 2.49 4.05
C SER A 222 -24.98 3.41 3.45
N ASP A 223 -26.24 3.18 3.79
CA ASP A 223 -27.35 4.07 3.42
C ASP A 223 -27.41 5.34 4.30
N THR A 224 -26.68 5.34 5.42
CA THR A 224 -26.61 6.44 6.39
C THR A 224 -25.18 6.98 6.52
N PRO A 225 -25.00 8.26 6.91
CA PRO A 225 -23.68 8.81 7.21
C PRO A 225 -22.93 7.99 8.28
N LEU A 226 -21.60 7.96 8.16
CA LEU A 226 -20.72 7.20 9.06
C LEU A 226 -19.99 8.09 10.06
N GLY A 227 -20.33 7.87 11.33
CA GLY A 227 -19.67 8.40 12.51
C GLY A 227 -19.62 9.90 12.62
#